data_AF-A0A6A6KZF5-F1
#
_entry.id   AF-A0A6A6KZF5-F1
#
_cell.length_a   1.000
_cell.length_b   1.000
_cell.length_c   1.000
_cell.angle_alpha   90.00
_cell.angle_beta   90.00
_cell.angle_gamma   90.00
#
_symmetry.space_group_name_H-M   'P 1'
#
loop_
_entity.id
_entity.type
_entity.pdbx_description
1 polymer ?
#
loop_
_entity_poly.entity_id
_entity_poly.type
_entity_poly.pdbx_seq_one_letter_code
_entity_poly.pdbx_strand_id
1 'polypeptide(L)'
;MQSTTSNKCQDLCRSSGSEALPQGIVRKTSDFKMRPLWNNSVKDNEPKPSMSLLALAVGIKQKEVVDQTVKKFPLSDFVVMLFHYDGVVDKWRDLPWSDHAIHVSAVNQTKWWFAKRFLHPDIVAEYDYIFLWDEDLGVENFNPRRYLSIVKDERLEISQPALDPAKSAVSHPITARQPKSRVHRGKDYAQLIDSLILNNEQSWFWNDLIHAWGLDFQLGYCAQGDRTKNVGVVDSEYIVHLGLLTLGVFNGTEASP
;
A
#
# COMPACT_ATOMS: atom_id res chain seq x y z
N MET A 1 52.01 6.45 22.84
CA MET A 1 52.08 6.68 21.38
C MET A 1 50.70 6.41 20.81
N GLN A 2 50.00 7.45 20.36
CA GLN A 2 48.68 7.33 19.76
C GLN A 2 48.83 6.72 18.35
N SER A 3 48.07 5.66 18.08
CA SER A 3 47.93 5.06 16.76
C SER A 3 47.02 5.97 15.92
N THR A 4 47.61 6.76 15.04
CA THR A 4 46.90 7.45 13.95
C THR A 4 46.42 6.43 12.91
N THR A 5 45.15 6.03 12.99
CA THR A 5 44.46 5.34 11.90
C THR A 5 44.18 6.34 10.78
N SER A 6 44.85 6.15 9.65
CA SER A 6 44.70 6.96 8.43
C SER A 6 43.40 6.57 7.71
N ASN A 7 42.36 7.43 7.81
CA ASN A 7 41.09 7.34 7.09
C ASN A 7 41.22 7.65 5.57
N LYS A 8 42.28 7.19 4.89
CA LYS A 8 42.53 7.53 3.48
C LYS A 8 41.85 6.62 2.44
N CYS A 9 41.06 5.63 2.87
CA CYS A 9 40.47 4.64 1.95
C CYS A 9 38.94 4.54 2.01
N GLN A 10 38.20 5.65 2.07
CA GLN A 10 36.72 5.59 1.93
C GLN A 10 36.19 6.01 0.54
N ASP A 11 36.96 6.76 -0.27
CA ASP A 11 36.42 7.35 -1.51
C ASP A 11 37.13 6.95 -2.81
N LEU A 12 38.11 6.03 -2.79
CA LEU A 12 38.96 5.72 -3.95
C LEU A 12 38.40 4.71 -4.97
N CYS A 13 37.15 4.25 -4.80
CA CYS A 13 36.51 3.26 -5.69
C CYS A 13 35.21 3.76 -6.35
N ARG A 14 34.98 5.08 -6.40
CA ARG A 14 33.78 5.65 -7.03
C ARG A 14 34.11 6.09 -8.45
N SER A 15 33.32 5.64 -9.43
CA SER A 15 33.42 6.14 -10.79
C SER A 15 33.18 7.66 -10.78
N SER A 16 33.93 8.43 -11.56
CA SER A 16 33.70 9.88 -11.67
C SER A 16 32.23 10.14 -12.05
N GLY A 17 31.54 11.00 -11.29
CA GLY A 17 30.08 11.20 -11.37
C GLY A 17 29.25 10.43 -10.33
N SER A 18 29.87 9.62 -9.46
CA SER A 18 29.21 8.94 -8.33
C SER A 18 29.54 9.55 -6.97
N GLU A 19 30.10 10.77 -6.96
CA GLU A 19 30.34 11.54 -5.75
C GLU A 19 29.00 11.81 -5.04
N ALA A 20 28.96 11.60 -3.72
CA ALA A 20 27.76 11.91 -2.96
C ALA A 20 27.56 13.43 -2.91
N LEU A 21 26.31 13.88 -3.07
CA LEU A 21 25.97 15.27 -2.82
C LEU A 21 26.39 15.67 -1.38
N PRO A 22 26.85 16.92 -1.17
CA PRO A 22 27.26 17.40 0.14
C PRO A 22 26.24 17.11 1.26
N GLN A 23 26.75 16.77 2.45
CA GLN A 23 25.94 16.65 3.66
C GLN A 23 25.19 17.97 3.89
N GLY A 24 23.85 17.91 3.88
CA GLY A 24 22.96 19.08 3.94
C GLY A 24 22.08 19.26 2.70
N ILE A 25 22.46 18.70 1.55
CA ILE A 25 21.62 18.65 0.34
C ILE A 25 20.79 17.36 0.33
N VAL A 26 21.39 16.23 0.75
CA VAL A 26 20.73 14.93 0.78
C VAL A 26 19.82 14.81 2.00
N ARG A 27 18.54 14.51 1.77
CA ARG A 27 17.61 14.05 2.81
C ARG A 27 17.61 12.52 2.85
N LYS A 28 17.57 11.95 4.06
CA LYS A 28 17.53 10.49 4.26
C LYS A 28 16.20 9.87 3.85
N THR A 29 15.10 10.58 4.11
CA THR A 29 13.74 10.14 3.79
C THR A 29 13.06 11.18 2.91
N SER A 30 12.01 10.74 2.22
CA SER A 30 11.10 11.58 1.43
C SER A 30 9.66 11.23 1.80
N ASP A 31 8.71 12.03 1.33
CA ASP A 31 7.28 11.73 1.41
C ASP A 31 6.61 12.02 0.06
N PHE A 32 5.35 11.62 -0.11
CA PHE A 32 4.58 11.95 -1.30
C PHE A 32 3.78 13.26 -1.17
N LYS A 33 4.10 14.12 -0.19
CA LYS A 33 3.34 15.36 -0.02
C LYS A 33 3.67 16.32 -1.16
N MET A 34 2.64 16.77 -1.87
CA MET A 34 2.79 17.77 -2.92
C MET A 34 3.26 19.10 -2.33
N ARG A 35 4.32 19.67 -2.91
CA ARG A 35 4.89 20.96 -2.49
C ARG A 35 4.61 22.03 -3.56
N PRO A 36 4.23 23.27 -3.17
CA PRO A 36 4.05 24.34 -4.14
C PRO A 36 5.35 24.67 -4.86
N LEU A 37 5.27 24.97 -6.16
CA LEU A 37 6.44 25.26 -7.01
C LEU A 37 7.23 26.51 -6.58
N TRP A 38 6.57 27.48 -5.94
CA TRP A 38 7.13 28.81 -5.69
C TRP A 38 7.03 29.28 -4.25
N ASN A 39 6.75 28.38 -3.30
CA ASN A 39 6.62 28.76 -1.90
C ASN A 39 7.58 27.95 -1.01
N ASN A 40 8.67 28.60 -0.61
CA ASN A 40 9.68 28.03 0.30
C ASN A 40 9.26 28.07 1.78
N SER A 41 8.04 28.51 2.10
CA SER A 41 7.54 28.58 3.47
C SER A 41 7.02 27.22 3.96
N VAL A 42 7.80 26.15 3.85
CA VAL A 42 7.50 24.92 4.57
C VAL A 42 8.03 25.10 5.98
N LYS A 43 7.14 25.42 6.92
CA LYS A 43 7.46 25.32 8.35
C LYS A 43 7.57 23.84 8.70
N ASP A 44 8.76 23.26 8.50
CA ASP A 44 9.11 21.89 8.90
C ASP A 44 9.06 21.67 10.44
N ASN A 45 8.68 22.70 11.22
CA ASN A 45 8.69 22.70 12.68
C ASN A 45 7.34 22.33 13.34
N GLU A 46 6.28 22.12 12.57
CA GLU A 46 5.03 21.60 13.14
C GLU A 46 5.07 20.07 13.19
N PRO A 47 4.65 19.44 14.30
CA PRO A 47 4.60 17.99 14.39
C PRO A 47 3.72 17.45 13.26
N LYS A 48 4.32 16.65 12.38
CA LYS A 48 3.60 16.03 11.26
C LYS A 48 2.47 15.17 11.85
N PRO A 49 1.21 15.35 11.44
CA PRO A 49 0.17 14.42 11.82
C PRO A 49 0.51 13.04 11.28
N SER A 50 0.25 12.01 12.08
CA SER A 50 0.22 10.61 11.65
C SER A 50 -0.62 10.47 10.38
N MET A 51 0.00 10.09 9.27
CA MET A 51 -0.68 9.85 8.00
C MET A 51 -0.58 8.39 7.60
N SER A 52 -1.59 7.91 6.90
CA SER A 52 -1.59 6.61 6.23
C SER A 52 -1.59 6.80 4.71
N LEU A 53 -1.12 5.81 3.97
CA LEU A 53 -1.13 5.80 2.51
C LEU A 53 -2.18 4.80 2.02
N LEU A 54 -3.06 5.22 1.12
CA LEU A 54 -3.96 4.35 0.36
C LEU A 54 -3.47 4.27 -1.08
N ALA A 55 -2.92 3.13 -1.47
CA ALA A 55 -2.47 2.81 -2.81
C ALA A 55 -3.44 1.83 -3.47
N LEU A 56 -4.09 2.25 -4.57
CA LEU A 56 -5.11 1.48 -5.28
C LEU A 56 -4.63 1.11 -6.68
N ALA A 57 -4.74 -0.16 -7.06
CA ALA A 57 -4.61 -0.55 -8.47
C ALA A 57 -5.94 -0.33 -9.18
N VAL A 58 -5.97 0.58 -10.17
CA VAL A 58 -7.21 1.09 -10.75
C VAL A 58 -7.25 1.03 -12.27
N GLY A 59 -8.46 0.83 -12.78
CA GLY A 59 -8.89 0.97 -14.15
C GLY A 59 -10.25 1.66 -14.20
N ILE A 60 -10.51 2.31 -15.34
CA ILE A 60 -11.66 3.20 -15.51
C ILE A 60 -13.00 2.48 -15.41
N LYS A 61 -13.04 1.16 -15.65
CA LYS A 61 -14.26 0.36 -15.57
C LYS A 61 -14.77 0.19 -14.13
N GLN A 62 -13.91 0.37 -13.13
CA GLN A 62 -14.22 0.22 -11.70
C GLN A 62 -14.25 1.58 -10.98
N LYS A 63 -14.27 2.68 -11.73
CA LYS A 63 -14.19 4.05 -11.19
C LYS A 63 -15.22 4.31 -10.09
N GLU A 64 -16.45 3.85 -10.25
CA GLU A 64 -17.52 4.05 -9.27
C GLU A 64 -17.21 3.34 -7.94
N VAL A 65 -16.66 2.13 -7.98
CA VAL A 65 -16.27 1.37 -6.78
C VAL A 65 -15.10 2.05 -6.08
N VAL A 66 -14.12 2.52 -6.85
CA VAL A 66 -12.98 3.28 -6.33
C VAL A 66 -13.44 4.60 -5.70
N ASP A 67 -14.38 5.32 -6.30
CA ASP A 67 -14.95 6.55 -5.72
C ASP A 67 -15.63 6.28 -4.37
N GLN A 68 -16.43 5.21 -4.26
CA GLN A 68 -17.01 4.83 -2.97
C GLN A 68 -15.94 4.44 -1.95
N THR A 69 -14.87 3.79 -2.40
CA THR A 69 -13.72 3.45 -1.58
C THR A 69 -13.05 4.70 -1.04
N VAL A 70 -12.56 5.60 -1.89
CA VAL A 70 -11.84 6.81 -1.48
C VAL A 70 -12.70 7.70 -0.57
N LYS A 71 -14.01 7.80 -0.81
CA LYS A 71 -14.93 8.55 0.07
C LYS A 71 -15.00 8.03 1.52
N LYS A 72 -14.64 6.77 1.78
CA LYS A 72 -14.54 6.22 3.14
C LYS A 72 -13.26 6.64 3.86
N PHE A 73 -12.21 7.01 3.13
CA PHE A 73 -10.90 7.38 3.68
C PHE A 73 -10.79 8.90 3.80
N PRO A 74 -10.71 9.46 5.02
CA PRO A 74 -10.60 10.90 5.21
C PRO A 74 -9.28 11.44 4.67
N LEU A 75 -9.32 12.36 3.71
CA LEU A 75 -8.12 12.97 3.11
C LEU A 75 -7.25 13.77 4.11
N SER A 76 -7.78 14.06 5.31
CA SER A 76 -7.01 14.63 6.42
C SER A 76 -6.02 13.65 7.04
N ASP A 77 -6.30 12.35 6.92
CA ASP A 77 -5.57 11.27 7.60
C ASP A 77 -4.87 10.35 6.58
N PHE A 78 -5.28 10.43 5.30
CA PHE A 78 -4.81 9.55 4.23
C PHE A 78 -4.29 10.33 3.02
N VAL A 79 -3.12 9.92 2.53
CA VAL A 79 -2.67 10.23 1.16
C VAL A 79 -3.19 9.15 0.23
N VAL A 80 -3.76 9.55 -0.90
CA VAL A 80 -4.32 8.62 -1.90
C VAL A 80 -3.39 8.57 -3.11
N MET A 81 -3.06 7.36 -3.54
CA MET A 81 -2.26 7.06 -4.72
C MET A 81 -2.98 6.05 -5.59
N LEU A 82 -3.14 6.38 -6.87
CA LEU A 82 -3.79 5.56 -7.87
C LEU A 82 -2.76 5.01 -8.86
N PHE A 83 -2.73 3.70 -9.02
CA PHE A 83 -1.94 2.96 -9.98
C PHE A 83 -2.80 2.60 -11.19
N HIS A 84 -2.77 3.45 -12.22
CA HIS A 84 -3.54 3.29 -13.46
C HIS A 84 -2.89 2.24 -14.35
N TYR A 85 -3.43 1.02 -14.32
CA TYR A 85 -2.94 -0.06 -15.18
C TYR A 85 -3.47 0.04 -16.62
N ASP A 86 -4.49 0.87 -16.87
CA ASP A 86 -5.17 1.00 -18.17
C ASP A 86 -4.74 2.25 -18.95
N GLY A 87 -3.91 3.10 -18.35
CA GLY A 87 -3.44 4.35 -18.96
C GLY A 87 -4.40 5.54 -18.83
N VAL A 88 -5.60 5.35 -18.28
CA VAL A 88 -6.68 6.35 -18.32
C VAL A 88 -6.66 7.23 -17.08
N VAL A 89 -5.91 8.34 -17.13
CA VAL A 89 -5.79 9.28 -15.99
C VAL A 89 -6.82 10.42 -16.05
N ASP A 90 -6.97 11.08 -17.20
CA ASP A 90 -7.75 12.32 -17.27
C ASP A 90 -9.24 12.15 -16.98
N LYS A 91 -9.79 10.95 -17.22
CA LYS A 91 -11.20 10.65 -16.92
C LYS A 91 -11.50 10.51 -15.42
N TRP A 92 -10.52 10.66 -14.54
CA TRP A 92 -10.72 10.68 -13.09
C TRP A 92 -10.90 12.10 -12.53
N ARG A 93 -10.53 13.13 -13.29
CA ARG A 93 -10.50 14.54 -12.85
C ARG A 93 -11.88 15.13 -12.54
N ASP A 94 -12.95 14.48 -12.97
CA ASP A 94 -14.32 14.86 -12.59
C ASP A 94 -14.68 14.47 -11.14
N LEU A 95 -13.87 13.63 -10.49
CA LEU A 95 -14.02 13.34 -9.07
C LEU A 95 -13.33 14.43 -8.22
N PRO A 96 -14.02 15.08 -7.27
CA PRO A 96 -13.47 16.24 -6.54
C PRO A 96 -12.17 15.96 -5.76
N TRP A 97 -11.96 14.72 -5.35
CA TRP A 97 -10.77 14.29 -4.61
C TRP A 97 -9.59 13.93 -5.54
N SER A 98 -9.81 13.76 -6.85
CA SER A 98 -8.80 13.27 -7.79
C SER A 98 -7.60 14.20 -7.89
N ASP A 99 -7.82 15.53 -7.88
CA ASP A 99 -6.73 16.51 -7.96
C ASP A 99 -5.81 16.49 -6.73
N HIS A 100 -6.24 15.86 -5.64
CA HIS A 100 -5.45 15.69 -4.41
C HIS A 100 -4.77 14.31 -4.35
N ALA A 101 -5.09 13.39 -5.26
CA ALA A 101 -4.50 12.08 -5.34
C ALA A 101 -3.24 12.09 -6.22
N ILE A 102 -2.32 11.15 -5.96
CA ILE A 102 -1.15 10.93 -6.80
C ILE A 102 -1.52 9.92 -7.86
N HIS A 103 -1.36 10.29 -9.13
CA HIS A 103 -1.66 9.40 -10.25
C HIS A 103 -0.34 8.86 -10.83
N VAL A 104 -0.19 7.54 -10.85
CA VAL A 104 0.92 6.84 -11.51
C VAL A 104 0.33 5.93 -12.57
N SER A 105 0.81 6.04 -13.80
CA SER A 105 0.24 5.31 -14.93
C SER A 105 1.30 4.47 -15.63
N ALA A 106 1.02 3.16 -15.76
CA ALA A 106 1.84 2.22 -16.51
C ALA A 106 0.95 1.10 -17.04
N VAL A 107 0.77 1.07 -18.36
CA VAL A 107 -0.19 0.18 -19.01
C VAL A 107 0.20 -1.29 -18.83
N ASN A 108 -0.79 -2.14 -18.56
CA ASN A 108 -0.67 -3.59 -18.41
C ASN A 108 0.28 -4.04 -17.29
N GLN A 109 0.39 -3.26 -16.21
CA GLN A 109 1.19 -3.62 -15.04
C GLN A 109 0.31 -4.02 -13.85
N THR A 110 0.79 -4.96 -13.04
CA THR A 110 0.07 -5.46 -11.87
C THR A 110 0.22 -4.52 -10.67
N LYS A 111 -0.71 -4.60 -9.70
CA LYS A 111 -0.65 -3.91 -8.39
C LYS A 111 0.74 -3.95 -7.77
N TRP A 112 1.33 -5.14 -7.71
CA TRP A 112 2.65 -5.37 -7.15
C TRP A 112 3.81 -4.77 -7.97
N TRP A 113 3.67 -4.70 -9.29
CA TRP A 113 4.67 -4.06 -10.14
C TRP A 113 4.82 -2.57 -9.81
N PHE A 114 3.69 -1.90 -9.57
CA PHE A 114 3.67 -0.51 -9.10
C PHE A 114 4.21 -0.40 -7.68
N ALA A 115 3.67 -1.21 -6.76
CA ALA A 115 4.05 -1.15 -5.35
C ALA A 115 5.56 -1.27 -5.17
N LYS A 116 6.21 -2.24 -5.84
CA LYS A 116 7.67 -2.39 -5.84
C LYS A 116 8.43 -1.13 -6.25
N ARG A 117 7.95 -0.40 -7.25
CA ARG A 117 8.69 0.71 -7.89
C ARG A 117 8.42 2.05 -7.25
N PHE A 118 7.21 2.23 -6.72
CA PHE A 118 6.77 3.52 -6.21
C PHE A 118 6.70 3.56 -4.69
N LEU A 119 6.48 2.43 -4.00
CA LEU A 119 6.44 2.37 -2.53
C LEU A 119 7.83 2.08 -1.93
N HIS A 120 8.84 2.85 -2.32
CA HIS A 120 10.21 2.66 -1.82
C HIS A 120 10.27 2.86 -0.29
N PRO A 121 11.03 2.03 0.48
CA PRO A 121 11.09 2.10 1.94
C PRO A 121 11.36 3.51 2.48
N ASP A 122 12.35 4.21 1.91
CA ASP A 122 12.73 5.57 2.34
C ASP A 122 11.66 6.64 2.09
N ILE A 123 10.63 6.32 1.30
CA ILE A 123 9.48 7.21 1.06
C ILE A 123 8.33 6.81 1.97
N VAL A 124 8.02 5.51 2.04
CA VAL A 124 6.85 5.03 2.77
C VAL A 124 7.06 4.94 4.28
N ALA A 125 8.31 5.01 4.77
CA ALA A 125 8.64 5.03 6.20
C ALA A 125 8.03 6.22 6.95
N GLU A 126 7.63 7.30 6.25
CA GLU A 126 6.96 8.47 6.84
C GLU A 126 5.44 8.24 7.09
N TYR A 127 4.87 7.10 6.66
CA TYR A 127 3.45 6.77 6.83
C TYR A 127 3.28 5.65 7.84
N ASP A 128 2.38 5.80 8.81
CA ASP A 128 2.16 4.80 9.87
C ASP A 128 1.60 3.48 9.33
N TYR A 129 0.71 3.57 8.34
CA TYR A 129 0.07 2.44 7.69
C TYR A 129 0.01 2.63 6.18
N ILE A 130 0.19 1.53 5.45
CA ILE A 130 0.08 1.47 4.00
C ILE A 130 -1.02 0.48 3.65
N PHE A 131 -2.06 0.96 2.97
CA PHE A 131 -3.13 0.16 2.40
C PHE A 131 -2.81 -0.07 0.93
N LEU A 132 -2.54 -1.31 0.56
CA LEU A 132 -2.46 -1.74 -0.83
C LEU A 132 -3.75 -2.47 -1.20
N TRP A 133 -4.56 -1.84 -2.05
CA TRP A 133 -5.99 -2.12 -2.14
C TRP A 133 -6.42 -2.39 -3.59
N ASP A 134 -7.33 -3.36 -3.76
CA ASP A 134 -7.93 -3.67 -5.06
C ASP A 134 -9.19 -2.83 -5.34
N GLU A 135 -9.40 -2.51 -6.61
CA GLU A 135 -10.50 -1.66 -7.08
C GLU A 135 -11.89 -2.32 -7.06
N ASP A 136 -11.98 -3.63 -6.91
CA ASP A 136 -13.24 -4.38 -6.92
C ASP A 136 -13.69 -4.82 -5.51
N LEU A 137 -13.24 -4.07 -4.49
CA LEU A 137 -13.60 -4.30 -3.10
C LEU A 137 -14.73 -3.36 -2.64
N GLY A 138 -15.86 -3.95 -2.28
CA GLY A 138 -17.00 -3.27 -1.69
C GLY A 138 -16.76 -2.92 -0.21
N VAL A 139 -16.81 -1.62 0.11
CA VAL A 139 -16.46 -1.05 1.43
C VAL A 139 -17.68 -0.63 2.27
N GLU A 140 -18.86 -1.19 2.00
CA GLU A 140 -20.10 -0.79 2.68
C GLU A 140 -19.96 -0.88 4.21
N ASN A 141 -19.45 -2.02 4.70
CA ASN A 141 -19.31 -2.36 6.12
C ASN A 141 -17.92 -2.07 6.70
N PHE A 142 -17.12 -1.26 5.99
CA PHE A 142 -15.75 -0.94 6.37
C PHE A 142 -15.61 0.54 6.78
N ASN A 143 -14.92 0.76 7.89
CA ASN A 143 -14.50 2.07 8.38
C ASN A 143 -13.00 2.07 8.68
N PRO A 144 -12.19 2.86 7.96
CA PRO A 144 -10.73 2.80 8.10
C PRO A 144 -10.22 3.28 9.47
N ARG A 145 -10.90 4.23 10.13
CA ARG A 145 -10.50 4.68 11.47
C ARG A 145 -10.72 3.60 12.52
N ARG A 146 -11.86 2.92 12.47
CA ARG A 146 -12.16 1.79 13.37
C ARG A 146 -11.22 0.62 13.10
N TYR A 147 -10.98 0.32 11.83
CA TYR A 147 -10.03 -0.71 11.41
C TYR A 147 -8.63 -0.45 11.98
N LEU A 148 -8.08 0.75 11.78
CA LEU A 148 -6.76 1.11 12.30
C LEU A 148 -6.71 1.12 13.83
N SER A 149 -7.78 1.50 14.51
CA SER A 149 -7.87 1.36 15.98
C SER A 149 -7.70 -0.10 16.40
N ILE A 150 -8.34 -1.04 15.71
CA ILE A 150 -8.24 -2.47 16.03
C ILE A 150 -6.84 -3.00 15.73
N VAL A 151 -6.28 -2.65 14.57
CA VAL A 151 -4.91 -3.02 14.18
C VAL A 151 -3.89 -2.57 15.23
N LYS A 152 -4.03 -1.34 15.74
CA LYS A 152 -3.19 -0.79 16.83
C LYS A 152 -3.36 -1.57 18.13
N ASP A 153 -4.59 -1.78 18.56
CA ASP A 153 -4.90 -2.48 19.81
C ASP A 153 -4.38 -3.92 19.81
N GLU A 154 -4.51 -4.59 18.67
CA GLU A 154 -4.14 -6.00 18.44
C GLU A 154 -2.67 -6.17 18.06
N ARG A 155 -1.95 -5.05 17.87
CA ARG A 155 -0.54 -4.99 17.44
C ARG A 155 -0.27 -5.81 16.17
N LEU A 156 -1.17 -5.68 15.19
CA LEU A 156 -1.00 -6.34 13.90
C LEU A 156 0.00 -5.54 13.06
N GLU A 157 1.03 -6.21 12.58
CA GLU A 157 2.01 -5.66 11.64
C GLU A 157 1.51 -5.81 10.20
N ILE A 158 0.81 -6.93 9.95
CA ILE A 158 0.22 -7.25 8.66
C ILE A 158 -1.23 -7.65 8.89
N SER A 159 -2.15 -7.02 8.18
CA SER A 159 -3.56 -7.33 8.34
C SER A 159 -4.38 -7.09 7.08
N GLN A 160 -5.59 -7.65 7.08
CA GLN A 160 -6.65 -7.31 6.13
C GLN A 160 -8.02 -7.27 6.81
N PRO A 161 -9.00 -6.52 6.30
CA PRO A 161 -10.40 -6.71 6.66
C PRO A 161 -10.89 -8.10 6.25
N ALA A 162 -11.86 -8.64 7.00
CA ALA A 162 -12.46 -9.92 6.61
C ALA A 162 -13.31 -9.79 5.33
N LEU A 163 -13.44 -10.89 4.60
CA LEU A 163 -14.35 -11.01 3.46
C LEU A 163 -15.69 -11.58 3.92
N ASP A 164 -16.80 -10.98 3.49
CA ASP A 164 -18.12 -11.58 3.69
C ASP A 164 -18.27 -12.84 2.82
N PRO A 165 -18.33 -14.05 3.39
CA PRO A 165 -18.34 -15.29 2.60
C PRO A 165 -19.65 -15.52 1.85
N ALA A 166 -20.74 -14.85 2.24
CA ALA A 166 -22.03 -14.98 1.58
C ALA A 166 -22.19 -14.03 0.39
N LYS A 167 -21.48 -12.90 0.41
CA LYS A 167 -21.59 -11.86 -0.63
C LYS A 167 -20.39 -11.80 -1.57
N SER A 168 -19.22 -12.24 -1.14
CA SER A 168 -18.00 -12.13 -1.92
C SER A 168 -17.96 -13.18 -3.02
N ALA A 169 -17.65 -12.76 -4.25
CA ALA A 169 -17.47 -13.65 -5.40
C ALA A 169 -16.27 -14.59 -5.21
N VAL A 170 -15.22 -14.08 -4.56
CA VAL A 170 -14.03 -14.83 -4.17
C VAL A 170 -13.85 -14.66 -2.67
N SER A 171 -13.70 -15.76 -1.96
CA SER A 171 -13.27 -15.73 -0.55
C SER A 171 -12.51 -17.01 -0.21
N HIS A 172 -11.43 -16.88 0.57
CA HIS A 172 -10.69 -18.01 1.09
C HIS A 172 -11.11 -18.26 2.56
N PRO A 173 -11.17 -19.52 3.05
CA PRO A 173 -11.58 -19.79 4.43
C PRO A 173 -10.76 -19.06 5.51
N ILE A 174 -9.51 -18.70 5.21
CA ILE A 174 -8.62 -17.96 6.12
C ILE A 174 -8.99 -16.46 6.22
N THR A 175 -9.68 -15.92 5.22
CA THR A 175 -10.03 -14.49 5.12
C THR A 175 -11.53 -14.28 5.32
N ALA A 176 -12.31 -15.35 5.29
CA ALA A 176 -13.74 -15.37 5.56
C ALA A 176 -14.06 -14.86 6.97
N ARG A 177 -15.03 -13.94 7.02
CA ARG A 177 -15.48 -13.31 8.25
C ARG A 177 -16.01 -14.31 9.27
N GLN A 178 -15.57 -14.14 10.51
CA GLN A 178 -16.08 -14.83 11.70
C GLN A 178 -16.97 -13.88 12.52
N PRO A 179 -18.31 -13.95 12.42
CA PRO A 179 -19.20 -12.91 12.95
C PRO A 179 -19.14 -12.67 14.47
N LYS A 180 -18.65 -13.66 15.24
CA LYS A 180 -18.52 -13.59 16.70
C LYS A 180 -17.13 -13.18 17.18
N SER A 181 -16.23 -12.91 16.24
CA SER A 181 -14.85 -12.52 16.49
C SER A 181 -14.66 -11.04 16.17
N ARG A 182 -13.70 -10.41 16.86
CA ARG A 182 -13.21 -9.07 16.50
C ARG A 182 -12.07 -9.18 15.49
N VAL A 183 -11.15 -10.11 15.75
CA VAL A 183 -9.99 -10.44 14.92
C VAL A 183 -9.73 -11.93 15.06
N HIS A 184 -9.43 -12.60 13.95
CA HIS A 184 -8.92 -13.97 13.98
C HIS A 184 -7.52 -14.04 13.40
N ARG A 185 -6.79 -15.08 13.82
CA ARG A 185 -5.40 -15.37 13.45
C ARG A 185 -5.30 -16.82 12.93
N GLY A 186 -4.97 -16.99 11.66
CA GLY A 186 -4.69 -18.24 10.98
C GLY A 186 -3.21 -18.64 11.10
N LYS A 187 -2.94 -19.94 10.99
CA LYS A 187 -1.57 -20.47 11.06
C LYS A 187 -0.80 -20.30 9.75
N ASP A 188 -1.50 -20.10 8.63
CA ASP A 188 -0.97 -20.04 7.27
C ASP A 188 -1.50 -18.82 6.51
N TYR A 189 -1.09 -17.62 6.94
CA TYR A 189 -1.42 -16.34 6.28
C TYR A 189 -0.73 -16.08 4.94
N ALA A 190 -0.44 -17.16 4.22
CA ALA A 190 0.01 -17.16 2.86
C ALA A 190 -1.09 -16.70 1.87
N GLN A 191 -2.16 -16.03 2.27
CA GLN A 191 -3.22 -15.65 1.34
C GLN A 191 -3.88 -14.35 1.80
N LEU A 192 -3.13 -13.25 1.75
CA LEU A 192 -3.67 -11.89 1.83
C LEU A 192 -3.73 -11.34 0.39
N ILE A 193 -4.65 -11.84 -0.41
CA ILE A 193 -4.65 -11.62 -1.88
C ILE A 193 -5.25 -10.25 -2.24
N ASP A 194 -6.23 -9.78 -1.47
CA ASP A 194 -7.15 -8.74 -1.95
C ASP A 194 -6.83 -7.34 -1.37
N SER A 195 -6.50 -7.28 -0.08
CA SER A 195 -6.09 -6.03 0.57
C SER A 195 -4.98 -6.32 1.56
N LEU A 196 -3.86 -5.61 1.43
CA LEU A 196 -2.72 -5.73 2.33
C LEU A 196 -2.56 -4.41 3.09
N ILE A 197 -2.57 -4.49 4.41
CA ILE A 197 -2.26 -3.37 5.28
C ILE A 197 -0.97 -3.69 6.02
N LEU A 198 0.04 -2.83 5.83
CA LEU A 198 1.33 -2.91 6.48
C LEU A 198 1.50 -1.75 7.44
N ASN A 199 2.12 -2.00 8.60
CA ASN A 199 2.71 -0.93 9.39
C ASN A 199 4.07 -0.49 8.81
N ASN A 200 4.55 0.67 9.22
CA ASN A 200 5.77 1.30 8.69
C ASN A 200 7.08 0.51 8.96
N GLU A 201 7.11 -0.30 10.01
CA GLU A 201 8.26 -1.16 10.38
C GLU A 201 8.53 -2.25 9.34
N GLN A 202 7.57 -2.53 8.45
CA GLN A 202 7.68 -3.51 7.37
C GLN A 202 8.07 -2.90 6.02
N SER A 203 8.49 -1.64 5.99
CA SER A 203 8.86 -0.93 4.76
C SER A 203 9.99 -1.59 3.96
N TRP A 204 10.88 -2.37 4.58
CA TRP A 204 11.95 -3.12 3.89
C TRP A 204 11.42 -4.15 2.87
N PHE A 205 10.16 -4.58 3.01
CA PHE A 205 9.48 -5.55 2.16
C PHE A 205 9.58 -5.27 0.66
N TRP A 206 9.58 -3.99 0.26
CA TRP A 206 9.50 -3.59 -1.14
C TRP A 206 10.78 -3.87 -1.94
N ASN A 207 11.94 -3.99 -1.27
CA ASN A 207 13.23 -4.16 -1.94
C ASN A 207 13.42 -5.57 -2.52
N ASP A 208 12.82 -6.61 -1.90
CA ASP A 208 13.06 -8.02 -2.25
C ASP A 208 12.06 -8.61 -3.25
N LEU A 209 11.21 -7.78 -3.86
CA LEU A 209 10.12 -8.22 -4.74
C LEU A 209 10.59 -8.72 -6.11
N ILE A 210 11.22 -9.89 -6.19
CA ILE A 210 11.61 -10.53 -7.45
C ILE A 210 10.40 -11.33 -7.98
N HIS A 211 9.52 -10.65 -8.73
CA HIS A 211 8.29 -11.16 -9.35
C HIS A 211 7.12 -11.45 -8.38
N ALA A 212 5.99 -10.80 -8.68
CA ALA A 212 4.84 -10.66 -7.80
C ALA A 212 3.91 -11.89 -7.68
N TRP A 213 4.09 -12.90 -8.52
CA TRP A 213 3.26 -14.11 -8.49
C TRP A 213 3.79 -15.06 -7.41
N GLY A 214 2.97 -15.36 -6.39
CA GLY A 214 3.36 -16.19 -5.25
C GLY A 214 3.72 -15.41 -3.99
N LEU A 215 3.79 -14.07 -4.06
CA LEU A 215 4.12 -13.18 -2.93
C LEU A 215 2.99 -13.09 -1.91
N ASP A 216 1.76 -13.10 -2.38
CA ASP A 216 0.55 -13.32 -1.59
C ASP A 216 0.70 -14.50 -0.62
N PHE A 217 1.45 -15.54 -1.05
CA PHE A 217 1.81 -16.71 -0.25
C PHE A 217 2.96 -16.55 0.74
N GLN A 218 3.66 -15.43 0.69
CA GLN A 218 4.84 -15.21 1.50
C GLN A 218 4.75 -13.97 2.41
N LEU A 219 3.75 -13.10 2.21
CA LEU A 219 3.55 -11.89 3.01
C LEU A 219 3.54 -12.12 4.52
N GLY A 220 2.86 -13.17 4.99
CA GLY A 220 2.82 -13.50 6.41
C GLY A 220 4.18 -13.87 7.04
N TYR A 221 5.20 -14.17 6.24
CA TYR A 221 6.58 -14.42 6.70
C TYR A 221 7.39 -13.15 6.91
N CYS A 222 6.89 -12.00 6.44
CA CYS A 222 7.57 -10.72 6.62
C CYS A 222 7.29 -10.11 8.01
N ALA A 223 6.26 -10.57 8.71
CA ALA A 223 6.02 -10.14 10.09
C ALA A 223 7.19 -10.53 11.00
N GLN A 224 7.60 -9.61 11.87
CA GLN A 224 8.66 -9.86 12.83
C GLN A 224 8.13 -10.75 13.97
N GLY A 225 8.98 -11.66 14.46
CA GLY A 225 8.63 -12.51 15.60
C GLY A 225 7.57 -13.57 15.28
N ASP A 226 6.55 -13.68 16.14
CA ASP A 226 5.53 -14.73 16.06
C ASP A 226 4.37 -14.30 15.15
N ARG A 227 4.40 -14.76 13.90
CA ARG A 227 3.37 -14.45 12.88
C ARG A 227 1.94 -14.81 13.31
N THR A 228 1.78 -15.78 14.23
CA THR A 228 0.44 -16.16 14.71
C THR A 228 -0.17 -15.13 15.66
N LYS A 229 0.59 -14.10 16.02
CA LYS A 229 0.17 -12.96 16.86
C LYS A 229 0.14 -11.66 16.06
N ASN A 230 1.10 -11.46 15.16
CA ASN A 230 1.32 -10.18 14.51
C ASN A 230 0.66 -10.09 13.13
N VAL A 231 0.14 -11.21 12.60
CA VAL A 231 -0.67 -11.24 11.37
C VAL A 231 -2.11 -11.62 11.70
N GLY A 232 -3.09 -10.91 11.14
CA GLY A 232 -4.49 -11.16 11.46
C GLY A 232 -5.51 -10.59 10.48
N VAL A 233 -6.72 -11.11 10.57
CA VAL A 233 -7.90 -10.65 9.81
C VAL A 233 -8.85 -9.96 10.77
N VAL A 234 -9.28 -8.74 10.44
CA VAL A 234 -10.21 -7.96 11.27
C VAL A 234 -11.65 -8.29 10.88
N ASP A 235 -12.35 -9.06 11.71
CA ASP A 235 -13.71 -9.56 11.45
C ASP A 235 -14.81 -8.51 11.64
N SER A 236 -14.57 -7.57 12.56
CA SER A 236 -15.54 -6.52 12.88
C SER A 236 -15.60 -5.40 11.84
N GLU A 237 -14.61 -5.33 10.95
CA GLU A 237 -14.53 -4.38 9.83
C GLU A 237 -14.26 -5.18 8.56
N TYR A 238 -15.31 -5.41 7.78
CA TYR A 238 -15.29 -6.37 6.69
C TYR A 238 -15.73 -5.75 5.36
N ILE A 239 -15.30 -6.38 4.29
CA ILE A 239 -15.51 -5.95 2.91
C ILE A 239 -16.12 -7.09 2.08
N VAL A 240 -16.49 -6.77 0.85
CA VAL A 240 -17.04 -7.73 -0.12
C VAL A 240 -16.16 -7.73 -1.36
N HIS A 241 -15.62 -8.89 -1.75
CA HIS A 241 -14.93 -9.01 -3.04
C HIS A 241 -15.97 -9.10 -4.17
N LEU A 242 -16.06 -8.10 -5.02
CA LEU A 242 -17.11 -8.03 -6.04
C LEU A 242 -16.81 -8.94 -7.25
N GLY A 243 -15.55 -9.29 -7.50
CA GLY A 243 -15.17 -10.19 -8.60
C GLY A 243 -15.39 -9.55 -9.97
N LEU A 244 -15.10 -8.25 -10.08
CA LEU A 244 -15.30 -7.50 -11.31
C LEU A 244 -14.17 -7.82 -12.30
N LEU A 245 -14.42 -7.60 -13.59
CA LEU A 245 -13.41 -7.80 -14.63
C LEU A 245 -12.30 -6.75 -14.51
N THR A 246 -11.15 -7.15 -13.98
CA THR A 246 -9.94 -6.32 -13.84
C THR A 246 -8.85 -6.77 -14.83
N LEU A 247 -7.71 -6.08 -14.83
CA LEU A 247 -6.58 -6.43 -15.69
C LEU A 247 -6.04 -7.83 -15.37
N GLY A 248 -6.36 -8.80 -16.25
CA GLY A 248 -5.97 -10.20 -16.11
C GLY A 248 -7.12 -11.21 -16.23
N VAL A 249 -8.38 -10.76 -16.15
CA VAL A 249 -9.54 -11.62 -16.41
C VAL A 249 -9.88 -11.59 -17.90
N PHE A 250 -9.37 -12.56 -18.65
CA PHE A 250 -9.76 -12.76 -20.05
C PHE A 250 -11.21 -13.26 -20.11
N ASN A 251 -12.10 -12.51 -20.77
CA ASN A 251 -13.34 -13.08 -21.28
C ASN A 251 -12.95 -14.12 -22.34
N GLY A 252 -13.06 -15.40 -21.99
CA GLY A 252 -12.95 -16.50 -22.95
C GLY A 252 -14.17 -16.55 -23.86
N THR A 253 -14.40 -15.53 -24.69
CA THR A 253 -15.36 -15.53 -25.81
C THR A 253 -15.16 -14.28 -26.69
N GLU A 254 -14.00 -14.17 -27.32
CA GLU A 254 -13.93 -13.55 -28.64
C GLU A 254 -13.21 -14.52 -29.57
N ALA A 255 -13.99 -15.43 -30.16
CA ALA A 255 -13.57 -16.09 -31.38
C ALA A 255 -13.49 -14.99 -32.44
N SER A 256 -12.26 -14.65 -32.85
CA SER A 256 -12.04 -13.79 -34.01
C SER A 256 -12.54 -14.49 -35.29
N PRO A 257 -13.11 -13.76 -36.26
CA PRO A 257 -13.51 -14.31 -37.54
C PRO A 257 -12.34 -14.85 -38.38
#